data_AF-A0A8I0ZSN7-F1
#
_entry.id   AF-A0A8I0ZSN7-F1
#
_cell.length_a   1.000
_cell.length_b   1.000
_cell.length_c   1.000
_cell.angle_alpha   90.00
_cell.angle_beta   90.00
_cell.angle_gamma   90.00
#
_symmetry.space_group_name_H-M   'P 1'
#
loop_
_entity.id
_entity.type
_entity.pdbx_description
1 polymer ?
#
loop_
_entity_poly.entity_id
_entity_poly.type
_entity_poly.pdbx_seq_one_letter_code
_entity_poly.pdbx_strand_id
1 'polypeptide(L)'
;MRHKAAQLLGLRRATITAIVGMTLVATACSTSGQAVSAQPETASVSSQPAQQPNRQPTTDALATPGSTCGTVTFPAGTPGTVVVETGAITCTDAVALINRYYNDPVITRQGNTMSAMFDGWTCVSPTAVASQLAGYGSKCENGALTLVVVTGDGAANATATATSPCTADAIETDLSRDIGGQIRCHGQWAYVVWNLLGDSSSLVRVVAGKWAVYTSFPTTMCPTQARADGVPEAELSSFTHCADDSGDTVGGSGDLGLSTSITQPTCDGLGIVVVYSATKPGNYATEVGNALAAHPGAKYLRTDHSCPSLRQESNEGNPIYAVYKPAGYTQAEVCAGVHRENDDAYGKWLDMKTDPNIIIAC
;
A
#
# COMPACT_ATOMS: atom_id res chain seq x y z
N MET A 1 -64.03 -8.95 -1.27
CA MET A 1 -64.22 -10.25 -0.55
C MET A 1 -62.87 -10.57 0.09
N ARG A 2 -62.74 -10.78 1.43
CA ARG A 2 -62.99 -12.03 2.19
C ARG A 2 -62.17 -13.20 1.62
N HIS A 3 -61.33 -13.98 2.33
CA HIS A 3 -60.89 -14.16 3.74
C HIS A 3 -59.57 -14.99 3.72
N LYS A 4 -58.68 -15.22 4.73
CA LYS A 4 -58.37 -14.91 6.16
C LYS A 4 -56.81 -15.04 6.28
N ALA A 5 -55.99 -14.58 7.25
CA ALA A 5 -56.03 -14.33 8.71
C ALA A 5 -55.65 -15.51 9.64
N ALA A 6 -54.75 -15.22 10.61
CA ALA A 6 -54.30 -16.00 11.79
C ALA A 6 -53.38 -17.25 11.57
N GLN A 7 -52.65 -17.79 12.57
CA GLN A 7 -51.84 -17.30 13.73
C GLN A 7 -51.27 -18.56 14.47
N LEU A 8 -50.53 -18.40 15.59
CA LEU A 8 -50.17 -19.43 16.61
C LEU A 8 -49.09 -20.46 16.20
N LEU A 9 -48.33 -21.12 17.10
CA LEU A 9 -47.75 -20.77 18.42
C LEU A 9 -46.70 -21.84 18.79
N GLY A 10 -45.65 -21.55 19.57
CA GLY A 10 -44.60 -22.56 19.84
C GLY A 10 -43.59 -22.30 20.95
N LEU A 11 -44.03 -22.09 22.20
CA LEU A 11 -43.11 -22.11 23.36
C LEU A 11 -42.67 -23.53 23.72
N ARG A 12 -41.39 -23.73 24.02
CA ARG A 12 -40.93 -24.63 25.10
C ARG A 12 -39.78 -24.00 25.89
N ARG A 13 -39.84 -24.14 27.22
CA ARG A 13 -38.77 -23.78 28.16
C ARG A 13 -37.94 -25.02 28.48
N ALA A 14 -36.67 -24.83 28.83
CA ALA A 14 -35.93 -25.74 29.70
C ALA A 14 -34.99 -24.93 30.59
N THR A 15 -35.12 -25.07 31.91
CA THR A 15 -34.28 -24.41 32.93
C THR A 15 -33.33 -25.43 33.54
N ILE A 16 -32.08 -25.04 33.81
CA ILE A 16 -31.18 -25.71 34.76
C ILE A 16 -30.56 -24.63 35.67
N THR A 17 -30.26 -24.97 36.93
CA THR A 17 -29.89 -24.01 37.98
C THR A 17 -28.95 -24.63 39.02
N ALA A 18 -27.77 -24.02 39.23
CA ALA A 18 -26.88 -24.07 40.42
C ALA A 18 -25.72 -23.06 40.12
N ILE A 19 -25.28 -22.10 40.96
CA ILE A 19 -24.92 -22.08 42.40
C ILE A 19 -23.70 -22.99 42.62
N VAL A 20 -22.48 -22.56 42.99
CA VAL A 20 -21.92 -21.79 44.14
C VAL A 20 -20.63 -21.07 43.65
N GLY A 21 -20.03 -20.01 44.21
CA GLY A 21 -20.28 -19.10 45.35
C GLY A 21 -19.04 -18.19 45.50
N MET A 22 -19.17 -16.86 45.63
CA MET A 22 -19.26 -16.13 46.90
C MET A 22 -18.08 -16.32 47.87
N THR A 23 -17.09 -15.44 47.82
CA THR A 23 -16.36 -14.99 49.03
C THR A 23 -15.84 -13.56 48.83
N LEU A 24 -16.20 -12.64 49.74
CA LEU A 24 -15.52 -11.34 49.89
C LEU A 24 -14.50 -11.46 51.02
N VAL A 25 -13.33 -10.83 50.86
CA VAL A 25 -12.62 -10.21 51.97
C VAL A 25 -12.09 -8.86 51.47
N ALA A 26 -12.38 -7.80 52.22
CA ALA A 26 -11.77 -6.49 52.04
C ALA A 26 -11.16 -6.05 53.37
N THR A 27 -9.91 -5.62 53.33
CA THR A 27 -9.18 -5.04 54.48
C THR A 27 -8.20 -4.01 53.97
N ALA A 28 -7.93 -2.97 54.76
CA ALA A 28 -7.31 -1.73 54.31
C ALA A 28 -6.24 -1.22 55.28
N CYS A 29 -5.66 -0.06 54.93
CA CYS A 29 -4.83 0.84 55.74
C CYS A 29 -3.35 0.45 55.99
N SER A 30 -2.46 1.33 55.52
CA SER A 30 -1.48 2.13 56.31
C SER A 30 -0.60 1.39 57.34
N THR A 31 0.72 1.59 57.41
CA THR A 31 1.36 2.90 57.66
C THR A 31 2.87 2.95 57.37
N SER A 32 3.33 4.15 56.96
CA SER A 32 4.54 4.86 57.43
C SER A 32 5.78 4.10 57.93
N GLY A 33 6.83 4.08 57.10
CA GLY A 33 8.08 4.79 57.39
C GLY A 33 9.18 4.13 58.24
N GLN A 34 10.42 4.24 57.75
CA GLN A 34 11.54 4.79 58.54
C GLN A 34 12.65 5.30 57.60
N ALA A 35 13.32 6.37 58.00
CA ALA A 35 14.54 6.88 57.36
C ALA A 35 15.69 6.84 58.37
N VAL A 36 16.89 6.51 57.91
CA VAL A 36 18.14 6.61 58.68
C VAL A 36 19.16 7.34 57.80
N SER A 37 19.99 8.18 58.40
CA SER A 37 20.93 9.07 57.72
C SER A 37 22.38 8.78 58.13
N ALA A 38 23.32 9.44 57.45
CA ALA A 38 24.72 9.67 57.87
C ALA A 38 25.69 8.44 57.81
N GLN A 39 26.97 8.57 57.41
CA GLN A 39 27.63 9.64 56.62
C GLN A 39 28.89 9.07 55.90
N PRO A 40 30.01 9.77 55.56
CA PRO A 40 30.75 9.45 54.35
C PRO A 40 32.06 8.66 54.56
N GLU A 41 32.50 7.96 53.52
CA GLU A 41 33.91 7.61 53.33
C GLU A 41 34.38 7.98 51.92
N THR A 42 35.58 8.52 51.81
CA THR A 42 36.22 8.95 50.55
C THR A 42 37.08 7.85 49.97
N ALA A 43 36.77 7.39 48.75
CA ALA A 43 37.65 6.53 47.95
C ALA A 43 37.78 7.09 46.53
N SER A 44 39.01 7.29 46.06
CA SER A 44 39.29 7.90 44.75
C SER A 44 39.52 6.86 43.66
N VAL A 45 38.96 7.12 42.49
CA VAL A 45 39.40 6.68 41.14
C VAL A 45 39.67 5.17 40.96
N SER A 46 38.77 4.52 40.21
CA SER A 46 39.20 3.64 39.13
C SER A 46 38.24 3.78 37.94
N SER A 47 38.76 3.82 36.72
CA SER A 47 38.05 4.34 35.55
C SER A 47 37.91 3.31 34.43
N GLN A 48 36.68 2.80 34.24
CA GLN A 48 36.29 2.14 32.99
C GLN A 48 34.78 2.35 32.76
N PRO A 49 34.28 2.45 31.51
CA PRO A 49 32.95 3.04 31.27
C PRO A 49 31.79 2.14 31.72
N ALA A 50 30.91 2.69 32.57
CA ALA A 50 29.57 2.17 32.75
C ALA A 50 28.75 2.41 31.47
N GLN A 51 27.95 1.42 31.06
CA GLN A 51 27.05 1.54 29.92
C GLN A 51 25.98 2.61 30.21
N GLN A 52 25.99 3.73 29.47
CA GLN A 52 24.93 4.73 29.58
C GLN A 52 23.72 4.32 28.72
N PRO A 53 22.50 4.23 29.28
CA PRO A 53 21.29 4.11 28.48
C PRO A 53 20.97 5.44 27.78
N ASN A 54 20.50 5.33 26.53
CA ASN A 54 19.73 6.33 25.78
C ASN A 54 20.25 7.79 25.83
N ARG A 55 21.32 8.10 25.08
CA ARG A 55 21.75 9.49 24.86
C ARG A 55 21.00 10.11 23.67
N GLN A 56 19.96 10.89 23.97
CA GLN A 56 19.28 11.76 23.00
C GLN A 56 20.29 12.76 22.37
N PRO A 57 20.16 13.13 21.07
CA PRO A 57 21.05 14.10 20.43
C PRO A 57 21.10 15.44 21.18
N THR A 58 22.29 16.03 21.26
CA THR A 58 22.49 17.38 21.81
C THR A 58 21.91 18.44 20.86
N THR A 59 21.31 19.49 21.43
CA THR A 59 20.42 20.45 20.74
C THR A 59 21.04 21.26 19.59
N ASP A 60 22.37 21.31 19.51
CA ASP A 60 23.10 22.05 18.48
C ASP A 60 23.47 21.20 17.25
N ALA A 61 23.12 19.91 17.24
CA ALA A 61 23.31 19.05 16.07
C ALA A 61 22.27 19.38 14.99
N LEU A 62 22.74 19.56 13.74
CA LEU A 62 21.85 19.62 12.58
C LEU A 62 21.20 18.25 12.35
N ALA A 63 19.88 18.24 12.37
CA ALA A 63 19.06 17.11 11.96
C ALA A 63 19.02 17.03 10.43
N THR A 64 19.14 15.82 9.92
CA THR A 64 19.23 15.45 8.50
C THR A 64 17.96 14.76 8.02
N PRO A 65 17.77 14.49 6.71
CA PRO A 65 16.56 13.83 6.20
C PRO A 65 16.25 12.51 6.92
N GLY A 66 14.98 12.33 7.28
CA GLY A 66 14.48 11.24 8.12
C GLY A 66 14.44 11.55 9.63
N SER A 67 15.07 12.63 10.11
CA SER A 67 15.15 12.94 11.54
C SER A 67 13.81 13.39 12.13
N THR A 68 13.34 12.69 13.16
CA THR A 68 12.21 13.14 14.01
C THR A 68 12.71 14.13 15.06
N CYS A 69 12.15 15.34 15.08
CA CYS A 69 12.66 16.44 15.88
C CYS A 69 11.85 16.79 17.12
N GLY A 70 10.67 16.19 17.28
CA GLY A 70 9.78 16.40 18.43
C GLY A 70 8.33 16.55 18.00
N THR A 71 7.44 16.81 18.95
CA THR A 71 5.99 16.92 18.72
C THR A 71 5.50 18.36 18.76
N VAL A 72 4.60 18.67 17.84
CA VAL A 72 3.79 19.89 17.78
C VAL A 72 2.31 19.53 17.99
N THR A 73 1.47 20.52 18.26
CA THR A 73 0.02 20.31 18.34
C THR A 73 -0.67 21.02 17.17
N PHE A 74 -1.44 20.28 16.38
CA PHE A 74 -2.28 20.85 15.33
C PHE A 74 -3.37 21.75 15.94
N PRO A 75 -3.91 22.75 15.21
CA PRO A 75 -5.00 23.60 15.70
C PRO A 75 -6.27 22.85 16.17
N ALA A 76 -6.45 21.59 15.74
CA ALA A 76 -7.53 20.70 16.17
C ALA A 76 -7.26 19.96 17.49
N GLY A 77 -6.10 20.17 18.14
CA GLY A 77 -5.69 19.53 19.40
C GLY A 77 -4.94 18.20 19.25
N THR A 78 -4.88 17.62 18.05
CA THR A 78 -4.12 16.40 17.77
C THR A 78 -2.61 16.65 17.85
N PRO A 79 -1.81 15.78 18.48
CA PRO A 79 -0.34 15.86 18.40
C PRO A 79 0.17 15.35 17.04
N GLY A 80 1.26 15.93 16.55
CA GLY A 80 1.97 15.49 15.36
C GLY A 80 3.49 15.56 15.53
N THR A 81 4.23 14.67 14.89
CA THR A 81 5.70 14.63 14.96
C THR A 81 6.30 15.38 13.78
N VAL A 82 7.22 16.31 14.06
CA VAL A 82 7.99 17.04 13.04
C VAL A 82 9.12 16.16 12.53
N VAL A 83 9.21 15.99 11.21
CA VAL A 83 10.23 15.22 10.52
C VAL A 83 10.93 16.13 9.50
N VAL A 84 12.26 16.05 9.43
CA VAL A 84 13.04 16.64 8.33
C VAL A 84 12.92 15.72 7.12
N GLU A 85 12.31 16.18 6.03
CA GLU A 85 12.13 15.40 4.80
C GLU A 85 13.28 15.63 3.81
N THR A 86 13.76 16.87 3.69
CA THR A 86 14.93 17.25 2.87
C THR A 86 15.76 18.32 3.58
N GLY A 87 17.01 18.52 3.16
CA GLY A 87 17.89 19.55 3.73
C GLY A 87 18.39 19.23 5.14
N ALA A 88 18.83 20.25 5.88
CA ALA A 88 19.28 20.12 7.27
C ALA A 88 18.97 21.37 8.10
N ILE A 89 18.63 21.19 9.38
CA ILE A 89 18.18 22.23 10.33
C ILE A 89 18.34 21.71 11.76
N THR A 90 18.46 22.55 12.81
CA THR A 90 18.42 22.01 14.18
C THR A 90 17.00 21.54 14.52
N CYS A 91 16.85 20.52 15.36
CA CYS A 91 15.52 20.09 15.78
C CYS A 91 14.77 21.16 16.59
N THR A 92 15.51 22.03 17.28
CA THR A 92 14.98 23.22 17.96
C THR A 92 14.30 24.15 16.96
N ASP A 93 14.98 24.50 15.87
CA ASP A 93 14.45 25.41 14.85
C ASP A 93 13.30 24.78 14.05
N ALA A 94 13.38 23.49 13.75
CA ALA A 94 12.33 22.76 13.04
C ALA A 94 11.02 22.76 13.84
N VAL A 95 11.07 22.44 15.14
CA VAL A 95 9.89 22.48 16.01
C VAL A 95 9.41 23.91 16.28
N ALA A 96 10.32 24.88 16.37
CA ALA A 96 9.97 26.29 16.52
C ALA A 96 9.24 26.85 15.29
N LEU A 97 9.71 26.54 14.07
CA LEU A 97 9.07 26.97 12.82
C LEU A 97 7.64 26.45 12.71
N ILE A 98 7.43 25.15 12.91
CA ILE A 98 6.10 24.53 12.78
C ILE A 98 5.15 25.04 13.88
N ASN A 99 5.62 25.21 15.12
CA ASN A 99 4.82 25.83 16.17
C ASN A 99 4.44 27.28 15.82
N ARG A 100 5.36 28.06 15.23
CA ARG A 100 5.07 29.43 14.78
C ARG A 100 4.06 29.43 13.63
N TYR A 101 4.20 28.54 12.64
CA TYR A 101 3.23 28.40 11.54
C TYR A 101 1.80 28.21 12.04
N TYR A 102 1.55 27.39 13.07
CA TYR A 102 0.21 27.23 13.64
C TYR A 102 -0.22 28.38 14.55
N ASN A 103 0.66 28.87 15.45
CA ASN A 103 0.26 29.67 16.61
C ASN A 103 0.53 31.19 16.47
N ASP A 104 1.34 31.62 15.50
CA ASP A 104 1.62 33.05 15.28
C ASP A 104 0.38 33.76 14.70
N PRO A 105 -0.19 34.78 15.38
CA PRO A 105 -1.36 35.50 14.88
C PRO A 105 -1.03 36.49 13.75
N VAL A 106 0.25 36.82 13.53
CA VAL A 106 0.69 37.71 12.45
C VAL A 106 0.77 36.96 11.12
N ILE A 107 1.05 35.64 11.15
CA ILE A 107 1.07 34.80 9.96
C ILE A 107 -0.36 34.59 9.45
N THR A 108 -0.66 35.21 8.30
CA THR A 108 -1.95 35.03 7.62
C THR A 108 -1.97 33.69 6.88
N ARG A 109 -2.87 32.80 7.28
CA ARG A 109 -3.12 31.49 6.69
C ARG A 109 -4.35 31.56 5.78
N GLN A 110 -4.20 31.17 4.52
CA GLN A 110 -5.19 31.37 3.46
C GLN A 110 -5.89 30.06 3.07
N GLY A 111 -7.20 30.15 2.81
CA GLY A 111 -8.02 29.02 2.36
C GLY A 111 -8.17 27.89 3.40
N ASN A 112 -8.77 26.78 2.96
CA ASN A 112 -8.96 25.58 3.77
C ASN A 112 -7.68 24.72 3.94
N THR A 113 -6.66 24.97 3.11
CA THR A 113 -5.31 24.37 3.22
C THR A 113 -4.39 25.16 4.16
N MET A 114 -4.89 26.22 4.80
CA MET A 114 -4.16 27.08 5.75
C MET A 114 -2.82 27.60 5.20
N SER A 115 -2.75 27.84 3.89
CA SER A 115 -1.50 28.16 3.18
C SER A 115 -0.92 29.49 3.66
N ALA A 116 0.34 29.52 4.05
CA ALA A 116 1.03 30.73 4.50
C ALA A 116 2.44 30.83 3.90
N MET A 117 2.91 32.07 3.73
CA MET A 117 4.28 32.37 3.31
C MET A 117 4.88 33.39 4.27
N PHE A 118 6.02 33.08 4.87
CA PHE A 118 6.71 33.92 5.85
C PHE A 118 8.21 33.58 5.90
N ASP A 119 9.08 34.59 6.02
CA ASP A 119 10.53 34.41 6.21
C ASP A 119 11.20 33.43 5.22
N GLY A 120 10.75 33.42 3.96
CA GLY A 120 11.21 32.53 2.88
C GLY A 120 10.55 31.14 2.84
N TRP A 121 9.82 30.75 3.89
CA TRP A 121 9.09 29.50 3.96
C TRP A 121 7.71 29.58 3.32
N THR A 122 7.31 28.49 2.66
CA THR A 122 5.93 28.22 2.25
C THR A 122 5.40 27.04 3.06
N CYS A 123 4.31 27.24 3.80
CA CYS A 123 3.74 26.23 4.69
C CYS A 123 2.27 25.95 4.35
N VAL A 124 1.87 24.68 4.42
CA VAL A 124 0.52 24.19 4.15
C VAL A 124 0.08 23.13 5.17
N SER A 125 -1.21 23.12 5.50
CA SER A 125 -1.89 22.06 6.25
C SER A 125 -3.05 21.56 5.40
N PRO A 126 -2.85 20.51 4.58
CA PRO A 126 -3.89 20.00 3.69
C PRO A 126 -5.17 19.58 4.42
N THR A 127 -6.26 19.44 3.67
CA THR A 127 -7.49 18.82 4.20
C THR A 127 -7.23 17.36 4.56
N ALA A 128 -8.01 16.79 5.48
CA ALA A 128 -7.75 15.44 6.02
C ALA A 128 -7.53 14.35 4.94
N VAL A 129 -8.32 14.36 3.87
CA VAL A 129 -8.16 13.43 2.73
C VAL A 129 -6.86 13.67 1.96
N ALA A 130 -6.52 14.94 1.70
CA ALA A 130 -5.26 15.29 1.05
C ALA A 130 -4.04 14.94 1.94
N SER A 131 -4.16 15.07 3.27
CA SER A 131 -3.14 14.64 4.23
C SER A 131 -2.93 13.13 4.26
N GLN A 132 -4.01 12.35 4.14
CA GLN A 132 -3.94 10.89 4.03
C GLN A 132 -3.25 10.46 2.73
N LEU A 133 -3.54 11.12 1.62
CA LEU A 133 -2.92 10.84 0.31
C LEU A 133 -1.46 11.31 0.22
N ALA A 134 -1.09 12.39 0.93
CA ALA A 134 0.25 12.96 0.93
C ALA A 134 1.18 12.40 2.04
N GLY A 135 0.64 11.62 2.99
CA GLY A 135 1.39 11.06 4.12
C GLY A 135 1.70 12.05 5.26
N TYR A 136 1.33 13.33 5.14
CA TYR A 136 1.58 14.37 6.15
C TYR A 136 0.34 15.23 6.44
N GLY A 137 0.20 15.65 7.70
CA GLY A 137 -0.82 16.62 8.13
C GLY A 137 -0.43 18.07 7.85
N SER A 138 0.86 18.38 7.76
CA SER A 138 1.36 19.67 7.26
C SER A 138 2.76 19.54 6.65
N LYS A 139 3.12 20.47 5.77
CA LYS A 139 4.46 20.59 5.16
C LYS A 139 4.91 22.05 5.13
N CYS A 140 6.19 22.30 5.36
CA CYS A 140 6.85 23.60 5.20
C CYS A 140 8.10 23.45 4.34
N GLU A 141 8.27 24.31 3.34
CA GLU A 141 9.36 24.24 2.35
C GLU A 141 10.09 25.58 2.23
N ASN A 142 11.43 25.55 2.18
CA ASN A 142 12.29 26.70 1.92
C ASN A 142 13.53 26.25 1.14
N GLY A 143 13.54 26.52 -0.18
CA GLY A 143 14.61 26.11 -1.07
C GLY A 143 14.76 24.58 -1.17
N ALA A 144 15.82 24.04 -0.58
CA ALA A 144 16.15 22.61 -0.54
C ALA A 144 15.96 21.97 0.85
N LEU A 145 15.17 22.61 1.71
CA LEU A 145 14.83 22.16 3.05
C LEU A 145 13.30 22.02 3.17
N THR A 146 12.86 20.81 3.49
CA THR A 146 11.44 20.45 3.66
C THR A 146 11.23 19.83 5.03
N LEU A 147 10.21 20.31 5.74
CA LEU A 147 9.72 19.74 6.99
C LEU A 147 8.30 19.22 6.81
N VAL A 148 8.00 18.04 7.34
CA VAL A 148 6.64 17.48 7.36
C VAL A 148 6.20 17.18 8.79
N VAL A 149 4.88 17.16 9.01
CA VAL A 149 4.25 16.84 10.30
C VAL A 149 3.36 15.63 10.15
N VAL A 150 3.72 14.51 10.77
CA VAL A 150 2.98 13.23 10.68
C VAL A 150 2.14 12.99 11.95
N THR A 151 1.02 12.28 11.82
CA THR A 151 0.14 11.91 12.96
C THR A 151 0.15 10.41 13.20
N GLY A 152 0.10 9.98 14.46
CA GLY A 152 0.07 8.57 14.84
C GLY A 152 1.40 7.83 14.59
N ASP A 153 1.28 6.52 14.34
CA ASP A 153 2.38 5.54 14.48
C ASP A 153 3.55 5.70 13.50
N GLY A 154 3.44 6.59 12.50
CA GLY A 154 4.56 6.98 11.63
C GLY A 154 5.78 7.53 12.39
N ALA A 155 5.60 8.00 13.63
CA ALA A 155 6.71 8.41 14.50
C ALA A 155 7.54 7.23 15.06
N ALA A 156 6.96 6.02 15.16
CA ALA A 156 7.60 4.89 15.83
C ALA A 156 8.70 4.21 14.99
N ASN A 157 8.73 4.43 13.67
CA ASN A 157 9.72 3.83 12.76
C ASN A 157 11.03 4.63 12.62
N ALA A 158 11.13 5.82 13.24
CA ALA A 158 12.23 6.76 12.99
C ALA A 158 13.51 6.52 13.83
N THR A 159 13.55 5.51 14.70
CA THR A 159 14.68 5.28 15.63
C THR A 159 15.82 4.42 15.06
N ALA A 160 15.74 4.01 13.78
CA ALA A 160 16.77 3.21 13.11
C ALA A 160 17.87 4.09 12.50
N THR A 161 19.05 4.13 13.14
CA THR A 161 20.19 4.96 12.68
C THR A 161 20.89 4.38 11.44
N ALA A 162 20.58 4.93 10.26
CA ALA A 162 21.38 4.79 9.06
C ALA A 162 21.16 5.98 8.12
N THR A 163 22.16 6.31 7.30
CA THR A 163 21.95 7.10 6.06
C THR A 163 20.85 6.41 5.24
N SER A 164 19.84 7.14 4.76
CA SER A 164 18.71 6.56 4.03
C SER A 164 19.22 5.68 2.88
N PRO A 165 19.03 4.35 2.91
CA PRO A 165 19.72 3.45 2.00
C PRO A 165 19.11 3.41 0.60
N CYS A 166 17.97 4.08 0.39
CA CYS A 166 17.14 3.99 -0.81
C CYS A 166 17.61 4.84 -2.01
N THR A 167 18.88 5.22 -2.12
CA THR A 167 19.33 5.93 -3.33
C THR A 167 19.32 4.97 -4.53
N ALA A 168 19.10 5.51 -5.73
CA ALA A 168 19.21 4.73 -6.97
C ALA A 168 20.57 4.03 -7.03
N ASP A 169 21.65 4.80 -6.94
CA ASP A 169 23.05 4.36 -6.91
C ASP A 169 23.30 3.15 -5.98
N ALA A 170 22.71 3.14 -4.79
CA ALA A 170 22.92 2.06 -3.81
C ALA A 170 22.16 0.78 -4.18
N ILE A 171 20.90 0.91 -4.62
CA ILE A 171 20.08 -0.23 -5.06
C ILE A 171 20.64 -0.81 -6.37
N GLU A 172 21.03 0.06 -7.30
CA GLU A 172 21.62 -0.29 -8.60
C GLU A 172 22.99 -0.95 -8.44
N THR A 173 23.83 -0.48 -7.50
CA THR A 173 25.14 -1.09 -7.20
C THR A 173 24.98 -2.52 -6.65
N ASP A 174 24.07 -2.75 -5.71
CA ASP A 174 23.87 -4.07 -5.11
C ASP A 174 23.16 -5.06 -6.05
N LEU A 175 22.25 -4.58 -6.89
CA LEU A 175 21.45 -5.42 -7.79
C LEU A 175 21.98 -5.50 -9.23
N SER A 176 22.95 -4.65 -9.60
CA SER A 176 23.53 -4.55 -10.95
C SER A 176 22.48 -4.33 -12.06
N ARG A 177 21.47 -3.48 -11.79
CA ARG A 177 20.33 -3.18 -12.68
C ARG A 177 19.91 -1.72 -12.54
N ASP A 178 19.67 -1.05 -13.68
CA ASP A 178 19.32 0.38 -13.82
C ASP A 178 17.85 0.68 -13.46
N ILE A 179 17.59 1.74 -12.68
CA ILE A 179 16.25 2.16 -12.25
C ILE A 179 15.77 3.33 -13.11
N GLY A 180 14.55 3.25 -13.62
CA GLY A 180 13.91 4.27 -14.48
C GLY A 180 13.49 5.56 -13.75
N GLY A 181 14.26 6.00 -12.76
CA GLY A 181 14.03 7.22 -11.97
C GLY A 181 12.85 7.19 -10.98
N GLN A 182 12.07 6.10 -10.92
CA GLN A 182 10.93 5.97 -10.02
C GLN A 182 11.27 5.08 -8.81
N ILE A 183 11.42 5.70 -7.64
CA ILE A 183 11.68 5.03 -6.35
C ILE A 183 10.72 5.56 -5.29
N ARG A 184 10.07 4.66 -4.54
CA ARG A 184 9.39 4.99 -3.28
C ARG A 184 10.14 4.34 -2.12
N CYS A 185 10.81 5.15 -1.30
CA CYS A 185 11.61 4.69 -0.17
C CYS A 185 10.76 4.49 1.09
N HIS A 186 11.01 3.37 1.79
CA HIS A 186 10.35 3.00 3.04
C HIS A 186 11.38 2.44 4.04
N GLY A 187 12.49 3.15 4.23
CA GLY A 187 13.58 2.74 5.13
C GLY A 187 14.37 1.56 4.58
N GLN A 188 14.20 0.36 5.15
CA GLN A 188 14.85 -0.87 4.66
C GLN A 188 14.16 -1.52 3.45
N TRP A 189 13.15 -0.84 2.89
CA TRP A 189 12.37 -1.27 1.74
C TRP A 189 12.32 -0.16 0.69
N ALA A 190 12.21 -0.53 -0.59
CA ALA A 190 11.85 0.42 -1.65
C ALA A 190 11.02 -0.26 -2.74
N TYR A 191 10.05 0.46 -3.30
CA TYR A 191 9.44 0.13 -4.59
C TYR A 191 10.24 0.82 -5.69
N VAL A 192 10.62 0.08 -6.73
CA VAL A 192 11.44 0.58 -7.84
C VAL A 192 10.82 0.18 -9.18
N VAL A 193 10.94 1.04 -10.20
CA VAL A 193 10.61 0.71 -11.60
C VAL A 193 11.91 0.62 -12.41
N TRP A 194 12.12 -0.47 -13.15
CA TRP A 194 13.36 -0.72 -13.87
C TRP A 194 13.37 -0.04 -15.24
N ASN A 195 14.54 0.44 -15.68
CA ASN A 195 14.71 1.02 -17.02
C ASN A 195 14.85 -0.07 -18.09
N LEU A 196 13.80 -0.87 -18.26
CA LEU A 196 13.73 -1.99 -19.21
C LEU A 196 12.61 -1.75 -20.23
N LEU A 197 12.74 -2.37 -21.40
CA LEU A 197 11.70 -2.34 -22.44
C LEU A 197 10.48 -3.14 -21.96
N GLY A 198 9.52 -2.43 -21.38
CA GLY A 198 8.41 -2.98 -20.59
C GLY A 198 8.60 -2.64 -19.11
N ASP A 199 7.71 -1.78 -18.57
CA ASP A 199 7.78 -1.14 -17.25
C ASP A 199 7.63 -2.12 -16.07
N SER A 200 8.59 -3.03 -15.93
CA SER A 200 8.66 -3.94 -14.79
C SER A 200 9.00 -3.17 -13.51
N SER A 201 8.28 -3.46 -12.44
CA SER A 201 8.59 -2.95 -11.11
C SER A 201 8.90 -4.07 -10.12
N SER A 202 9.59 -3.72 -9.04
CA SER A 202 9.90 -4.63 -7.95
C SER A 202 9.77 -3.94 -6.61
N LEU A 203 9.46 -4.72 -5.58
CA LEU A 203 9.79 -4.35 -4.21
C LEU A 203 11.15 -4.94 -3.87
N VAL A 204 12.06 -4.11 -3.37
CA VAL A 204 13.40 -4.50 -2.89
C VAL A 204 13.50 -4.29 -1.38
N ARG A 205 14.33 -5.10 -0.71
CA ARG A 205 14.57 -5.00 0.74
C ARG A 205 16.03 -5.18 1.11
N VAL A 206 16.46 -4.57 2.22
CA VAL A 206 17.83 -4.76 2.75
C VAL A 206 17.93 -6.11 3.46
N VAL A 207 18.77 -7.01 2.95
CA VAL A 207 19.11 -8.31 3.53
C VAL A 207 20.63 -8.34 3.80
N ALA A 208 21.02 -8.67 5.04
CA ALA A 208 22.43 -8.73 5.46
C ALA A 208 23.27 -7.46 5.13
N GLY A 209 22.63 -6.29 5.07
CA GLY A 209 23.27 -5.01 4.75
C GLY A 209 23.38 -4.68 3.26
N LYS A 210 22.75 -5.45 2.38
CA LYS A 210 22.67 -5.19 0.92
C LYS A 210 21.24 -5.18 0.42
N TRP A 211 20.96 -4.47 -0.67
CA TRP A 211 19.67 -4.56 -1.36
C TRP A 211 19.48 -5.90 -2.07
N ALA A 212 18.31 -6.51 -1.90
CA ALA A 212 17.87 -7.73 -2.56
C ALA A 212 16.47 -7.52 -3.17
N VAL A 213 16.17 -8.11 -4.32
CA VAL A 213 14.79 -8.17 -4.83
C VAL A 213 13.97 -9.06 -3.91
N TYR A 214 12.86 -8.53 -3.40
CA TYR A 214 11.90 -9.29 -2.60
C TYR A 214 10.81 -9.91 -3.49
N THR A 215 10.21 -9.11 -4.37
CA THR A 215 9.33 -9.58 -5.44
C THR A 215 9.37 -8.62 -6.62
N SER A 216 9.06 -9.12 -7.82
CA SER A 216 8.64 -8.28 -8.95
C SER A 216 7.12 -8.24 -9.04
N PHE A 217 6.56 -7.20 -9.68
CA PHE A 217 5.14 -7.08 -9.95
C PHE A 217 4.84 -7.32 -11.45
N PRO A 218 3.67 -7.90 -11.81
CA PRO A 218 2.68 -8.51 -10.91
C PRO A 218 3.25 -9.72 -10.15
N THR A 219 2.77 -9.93 -8.93
CA THR A 219 3.23 -11.00 -8.02
C THR A 219 2.09 -11.94 -7.66
N THR A 220 2.41 -13.21 -7.43
CA THR A 220 1.52 -14.21 -6.83
C THR A 220 1.61 -14.26 -5.31
N MET A 221 2.47 -13.43 -4.71
CA MET A 221 2.67 -13.38 -3.27
C MET A 221 1.49 -12.71 -2.57
N CYS A 222 0.93 -13.41 -1.57
CA CYS A 222 -0.17 -12.92 -0.76
C CYS A 222 0.15 -11.61 0.00
N PRO A 223 -0.79 -10.64 0.09
CA PRO A 223 -0.63 -9.44 0.93
C PRO A 223 -0.48 -9.75 2.41
N THR A 224 -1.09 -10.85 2.87
CA THR A 224 -0.96 -11.37 4.24
C THR A 224 0.46 -11.84 4.52
N GLN A 225 1.06 -12.59 3.59
CA GLN A 225 2.47 -13.01 3.64
C GLN A 225 3.40 -11.79 3.56
N ALA A 226 3.17 -10.88 2.61
CA ALA A 226 3.94 -9.66 2.45
C ALA A 226 3.95 -8.80 3.73
N ARG A 227 2.80 -8.60 4.37
CA ARG A 227 2.69 -7.90 5.66
C ARG A 227 3.45 -8.63 6.78
N ALA A 228 3.40 -9.97 6.82
CA ALA A 228 4.14 -10.78 7.80
C ALA A 228 5.67 -10.72 7.60
N ASP A 229 6.13 -10.65 6.34
CA ASP A 229 7.54 -10.45 5.97
C ASP A 229 8.03 -9.00 6.19
N GLY A 230 7.14 -8.08 6.59
CA GLY A 230 7.46 -6.70 6.96
C GLY A 230 7.33 -5.66 5.85
N VAL A 231 6.61 -5.96 4.76
CA VAL A 231 6.36 -5.02 3.65
C VAL A 231 5.62 -3.77 4.13
N PRO A 232 5.99 -2.55 3.69
CA PRO A 232 5.28 -1.32 4.03
C PRO A 232 3.81 -1.35 3.60
N GLU A 233 2.90 -0.98 4.50
CA GLU A 233 1.44 -1.04 4.27
C GLU A 233 0.98 -0.30 3.01
N ALA A 234 1.64 0.83 2.68
CA ALA A 234 1.40 1.58 1.44
C ALA A 234 1.66 0.74 0.16
N GLU A 235 2.68 -0.12 0.19
CA GLU A 235 3.10 -0.96 -0.93
C GLU A 235 2.29 -2.26 -1.04
N LEU A 236 1.57 -2.68 0.02
CA LEU A 236 0.67 -3.83 -0.03
C LEU A 236 -0.43 -3.68 -1.08
N SER A 237 -0.77 -2.44 -1.46
CA SER A 237 -1.66 -2.14 -2.59
C SER A 237 -1.17 -2.70 -3.95
N SER A 238 0.14 -2.92 -4.11
CA SER A 238 0.73 -3.55 -5.30
C SER A 238 0.58 -5.07 -5.32
N PHE A 239 0.35 -5.69 -4.15
CA PHE A 239 0.13 -7.13 -4.01
C PHE A 239 -1.35 -7.41 -4.27
N THR A 240 -1.71 -7.56 -5.55
CA THR A 240 -3.11 -7.67 -5.98
C THR A 240 -3.65 -9.10 -6.03
N HIS A 241 -2.80 -10.12 -5.87
CA HIS A 241 -3.15 -11.53 -6.06
C HIS A 241 -2.59 -12.42 -4.95
N CYS A 242 -3.48 -13.11 -4.23
CA CYS A 242 -3.15 -14.19 -3.29
C CYS A 242 -3.29 -15.54 -3.99
N ALA A 243 -2.41 -16.50 -3.70
CA ALA A 243 -2.65 -17.91 -4.03
C ALA A 243 -3.46 -18.64 -2.92
N ASP A 244 -3.36 -18.18 -1.68
CA ASP A 244 -3.93 -18.82 -0.50
C ASP A 244 -5.15 -18.04 0.03
N ASP A 245 -6.34 -18.29 -0.52
CA ASP A 245 -7.44 -18.82 0.30
C ASP A 245 -8.59 -19.37 -0.57
N SER A 246 -9.11 -20.56 -0.19
CA SER A 246 -10.17 -21.24 -0.94
C SER A 246 -11.58 -20.87 -0.46
N GLY A 247 -12.01 -19.66 -0.80
CA GLY A 247 -13.45 -19.34 -0.94
C GLY A 247 -14.04 -18.25 -0.05
N ASP A 248 -13.94 -17.01 -0.51
CA ASP A 248 -15.12 -16.14 -0.59
C ASP A 248 -15.06 -15.31 -1.88
N THR A 249 -16.20 -14.94 -2.46
CA THR A 249 -16.28 -14.36 -3.81
C THR A 249 -16.26 -12.84 -3.81
N VAL A 250 -15.05 -12.27 -3.78
CA VAL A 250 -14.77 -10.92 -4.29
C VAL A 250 -13.67 -11.05 -5.34
N GLY A 251 -14.01 -10.85 -6.61
CA GLY A 251 -13.14 -11.22 -7.73
C GLY A 251 -11.86 -10.38 -7.85
N GLY A 252 -10.87 -10.91 -8.56
CA GLY A 252 -9.55 -10.30 -8.77
C GLY A 252 -9.59 -8.96 -9.52
N SER A 253 -8.43 -8.34 -9.74
CA SER A 253 -8.34 -6.97 -10.29
C SER A 253 -8.96 -6.85 -11.69
N GLY A 254 -10.19 -6.36 -11.76
CA GLY A 254 -10.99 -6.26 -12.99
C GLY A 254 -12.15 -7.25 -13.09
N ASP A 255 -12.42 -8.10 -12.11
CA ASP A 255 -13.63 -8.94 -12.18
C ASP A 255 -14.89 -8.07 -12.23
N LEU A 256 -15.81 -8.43 -13.13
CA LEU A 256 -17.06 -7.74 -13.42
C LEU A 256 -18.22 -8.25 -12.55
N GLY A 257 -17.96 -9.21 -11.66
CA GLY A 257 -18.96 -9.75 -10.72
C GLY A 257 -20.01 -10.63 -11.40
N LEU A 258 -19.61 -11.35 -12.46
CA LEU A 258 -20.49 -12.20 -13.25
C LEU A 258 -20.57 -13.63 -12.68
N SER A 259 -21.52 -14.42 -13.17
CA SER A 259 -21.72 -15.82 -12.74
C SER A 259 -20.63 -16.77 -13.26
N THR A 260 -20.07 -16.47 -14.43
CA THR A 260 -18.73 -16.92 -14.80
C THR A 260 -17.74 -16.01 -14.08
N SER A 261 -16.70 -16.55 -13.44
CA SER A 261 -15.61 -15.73 -12.85
C SER A 261 -14.63 -15.27 -13.92
N ILE A 262 -13.91 -14.17 -13.67
CA ILE A 262 -12.83 -13.73 -14.57
C ILE A 262 -11.71 -14.78 -14.63
N THR A 263 -11.05 -14.89 -15.78
CA THR A 263 -9.91 -15.80 -15.97
C THR A 263 -8.64 -15.03 -16.29
N GLN A 264 -7.51 -15.52 -15.76
CA GLN A 264 -6.17 -15.03 -16.04
C GLN A 264 -5.35 -16.22 -16.58
N PRO A 265 -5.46 -16.53 -17.88
CA PRO A 265 -4.81 -17.72 -18.45
C PRO A 265 -3.29 -17.54 -18.54
N THR A 266 -2.54 -18.64 -18.44
CA THR A 266 -1.08 -18.65 -18.56
C THR A 266 -0.64 -18.27 -19.98
N CYS A 267 0.45 -17.53 -20.09
CA CYS A 267 1.04 -17.11 -21.37
C CYS A 267 1.98 -18.18 -21.93
N ASP A 268 1.46 -19.40 -22.08
CA ASP A 268 2.17 -20.63 -22.44
C ASP A 268 2.21 -20.93 -23.95
N GLY A 269 1.57 -20.08 -24.76
CA GLY A 269 1.35 -20.30 -26.19
C GLY A 269 -0.04 -20.82 -26.55
N LEU A 270 -0.99 -20.90 -25.60
CA LEU A 270 -2.37 -21.28 -25.89
C LEU A 270 -3.02 -20.30 -26.88
N GLY A 271 -3.56 -20.85 -27.96
CA GLY A 271 -4.37 -20.13 -28.93
C GLY A 271 -5.82 -20.01 -28.48
N ILE A 272 -6.36 -18.79 -28.53
CA ILE A 272 -7.75 -18.48 -28.21
C ILE A 272 -8.47 -17.85 -29.40
N VAL A 273 -9.78 -18.05 -29.44
CA VAL A 273 -10.70 -17.31 -30.31
C VAL A 273 -11.41 -16.27 -29.45
N VAL A 274 -11.16 -14.99 -29.71
CA VAL A 274 -11.91 -13.90 -29.11
C VAL A 274 -13.20 -13.73 -29.90
N VAL A 275 -14.35 -13.77 -29.22
CA VAL A 275 -15.69 -13.63 -29.81
C VAL A 275 -16.34 -12.28 -29.51
N TYR A 276 -15.87 -11.58 -28.47
CA TYR A 276 -16.32 -10.22 -28.15
C TYR A 276 -15.21 -9.44 -27.43
N SER A 277 -15.23 -8.12 -27.51
CA SER A 277 -14.28 -7.23 -26.82
C SER A 277 -14.99 -5.98 -26.31
N ALA A 278 -15.30 -5.95 -25.01
CA ALA A 278 -15.93 -4.80 -24.37
C ALA A 278 -14.87 -3.74 -24.05
N THR A 279 -15.05 -2.52 -24.57
CA THR A 279 -14.09 -1.40 -24.44
C THR A 279 -14.69 -0.17 -23.75
N LYS A 280 -15.98 -0.22 -23.39
CA LYS A 280 -16.76 0.96 -22.99
C LYS A 280 -16.90 1.09 -21.46
N PRO A 281 -16.33 2.14 -20.84
CA PRO A 281 -16.49 2.38 -19.40
C PRO A 281 -17.94 2.39 -18.94
N GLY A 282 -18.18 1.86 -17.74
CA GLY A 282 -19.50 1.75 -17.13
C GLY A 282 -20.46 0.73 -17.78
N ASN A 283 -20.08 0.05 -18.85
CA ASN A 283 -20.94 -0.92 -19.56
C ASN A 283 -20.37 -2.36 -19.59
N TYR A 284 -19.09 -2.53 -19.25
CA TYR A 284 -18.35 -3.80 -19.31
C TYR A 284 -19.12 -5.03 -18.81
N ALA A 285 -19.67 -5.01 -17.59
CA ALA A 285 -20.37 -6.15 -17.01
C ALA A 285 -21.60 -6.57 -17.84
N THR A 286 -22.35 -5.59 -18.37
CA THR A 286 -23.51 -5.82 -19.24
C THR A 286 -23.07 -6.38 -20.60
N GLU A 287 -22.05 -5.79 -21.21
CA GLU A 287 -21.53 -6.18 -22.53
C GLU A 287 -20.93 -7.60 -22.50
N VAL A 288 -20.06 -7.88 -21.51
CA VAL A 288 -19.46 -9.20 -21.28
C VAL A 288 -20.49 -10.24 -20.86
N GLY A 289 -21.44 -9.90 -19.98
CA GLY A 289 -22.52 -10.80 -19.55
C GLY A 289 -23.41 -11.24 -20.72
N ASN A 290 -23.76 -10.33 -21.61
CA ASN A 290 -24.51 -10.63 -22.84
C ASN A 290 -23.71 -11.54 -23.79
N ALA A 291 -22.42 -11.26 -23.99
CA ALA A 291 -21.56 -12.09 -24.85
C ALA A 291 -21.33 -13.50 -24.28
N LEU A 292 -21.17 -13.66 -22.96
CA LEU A 292 -21.07 -14.97 -22.32
C LEU A 292 -22.37 -15.79 -22.46
N ALA A 293 -23.54 -15.13 -22.45
CA ALA A 293 -24.82 -15.78 -22.69
C ALA A 293 -25.01 -16.17 -24.18
N ALA A 294 -24.47 -15.38 -25.11
CA ALA A 294 -24.52 -15.66 -26.55
C ALA A 294 -23.56 -16.77 -27.01
N HIS A 295 -22.38 -16.90 -26.36
CA HIS A 295 -21.36 -17.90 -26.72
C HIS A 295 -21.14 -18.93 -25.59
N PRO A 296 -22.01 -19.94 -25.43
CA PRO A 296 -21.85 -20.99 -24.42
C PRO A 296 -20.44 -21.63 -24.40
N GLY A 297 -19.92 -21.82 -23.19
CA GLY A 297 -18.56 -22.34 -22.97
C GLY A 297 -17.44 -21.30 -23.10
N ALA A 298 -17.75 -20.05 -23.46
CA ALA A 298 -16.79 -18.95 -23.41
C ALA A 298 -16.38 -18.58 -21.98
N LYS A 299 -15.21 -17.97 -21.87
CA LYS A 299 -14.60 -17.36 -20.69
C LYS A 299 -14.42 -15.87 -20.97
N TYR A 300 -14.08 -15.08 -19.96
CA TYR A 300 -13.58 -13.72 -20.17
C TYR A 300 -12.29 -13.47 -19.39
N LEU A 301 -11.52 -12.51 -19.88
CA LEU A 301 -10.32 -11.99 -19.26
C LEU A 301 -10.28 -10.47 -19.42
N ARG A 302 -9.40 -9.81 -18.67
CA ARG A 302 -9.02 -8.42 -18.88
C ARG A 302 -7.61 -8.38 -19.48
N THR A 303 -7.42 -7.72 -20.61
CA THR A 303 -6.25 -7.96 -21.47
C THR A 303 -4.94 -7.42 -20.89
N ASP A 304 -4.96 -6.25 -20.26
CA ASP A 304 -3.85 -5.63 -19.52
C ASP A 304 -3.47 -6.34 -18.22
N HIS A 305 -4.30 -7.29 -17.76
CA HIS A 305 -3.97 -8.21 -16.65
C HIS A 305 -3.69 -9.64 -17.13
N SER A 306 -3.58 -9.87 -18.44
CA SER A 306 -3.36 -11.20 -19.05
C SER A 306 -1.97 -11.31 -19.70
N CYS A 307 -1.89 -11.48 -21.02
CA CYS A 307 -0.63 -11.69 -21.74
C CYS A 307 -0.25 -10.48 -22.60
N PRO A 308 1.06 -10.14 -22.72
CA PRO A 308 1.54 -9.07 -23.60
C PRO A 308 1.12 -9.21 -25.08
N SER A 309 0.81 -10.43 -25.53
CA SER A 309 0.27 -10.74 -26.85
C SER A 309 -1.19 -10.30 -27.08
N LEU A 310 -1.83 -9.71 -26.08
CA LEU A 310 -3.15 -9.08 -26.18
C LEU A 310 -3.00 -7.56 -26.11
N ARG A 311 -3.87 -6.83 -26.83
CA ARG A 311 -3.94 -5.36 -26.71
C ARG A 311 -4.21 -4.95 -25.27
N GLN A 312 -3.31 -4.18 -24.67
CA GLN A 312 -3.45 -3.73 -23.29
C GLN A 312 -4.62 -2.73 -23.16
N GLU A 313 -4.78 -1.82 -24.12
CA GLU A 313 -5.82 -0.78 -24.14
C GLU A 313 -6.54 -0.64 -25.49
N SER A 314 -7.74 -0.05 -25.45
CA SER A 314 -8.50 0.39 -26.63
C SER A 314 -7.84 1.63 -27.28
N ASN A 315 -8.33 2.07 -28.45
CA ASN A 315 -7.76 3.26 -29.11
C ASN A 315 -7.99 4.57 -28.31
N GLU A 316 -8.90 4.51 -27.34
CA GLU A 316 -9.34 5.59 -26.47
C GLU A 316 -8.71 5.51 -25.07
N GLY A 317 -7.75 4.60 -24.84
CA GLY A 317 -7.10 4.37 -23.54
C GLY A 317 -7.94 3.62 -22.52
N ASN A 318 -9.00 2.92 -22.94
CA ASN A 318 -9.87 2.17 -22.04
C ASN A 318 -9.39 0.71 -21.88
N PRO A 319 -9.54 0.10 -20.68
CA PRO A 319 -9.39 -1.34 -20.50
C PRO A 319 -10.27 -2.15 -21.45
N ILE A 320 -9.75 -3.29 -21.94
CA ILE A 320 -10.47 -4.23 -22.80
C ILE A 320 -10.80 -5.50 -22.01
N TYR A 321 -12.07 -5.91 -22.04
CA TYR A 321 -12.49 -7.24 -21.61
C TYR A 321 -12.79 -8.12 -22.82
N ALA A 322 -11.95 -9.13 -23.03
CA ALA A 322 -12.11 -10.08 -24.12
C ALA A 322 -12.93 -11.29 -23.65
N VAL A 323 -14.02 -11.60 -24.35
CA VAL A 323 -14.74 -12.86 -24.21
C VAL A 323 -14.18 -13.82 -25.24
N TYR A 324 -13.78 -15.03 -24.81
CA TYR A 324 -12.98 -15.93 -25.62
C TYR A 324 -13.31 -17.41 -25.37
N LYS A 325 -12.94 -18.26 -26.33
CA LYS A 325 -12.91 -19.72 -26.21
C LYS A 325 -11.48 -20.22 -26.44
N PRO A 326 -10.95 -21.14 -25.62
CA PRO A 326 -9.67 -21.80 -25.90
C PRO A 326 -9.83 -22.69 -27.14
N ALA A 327 -8.80 -22.76 -27.99
CA ALA A 327 -8.88 -23.47 -29.27
C ALA A 327 -7.82 -24.56 -29.46
N GLY A 328 -6.55 -24.31 -29.08
CA GLY A 328 -5.44 -25.26 -29.22
C GLY A 328 -4.08 -24.58 -29.23
N TYR A 329 -3.02 -25.31 -29.55
CA TYR A 329 -1.63 -24.77 -29.59
C TYR A 329 -1.08 -24.64 -31.02
N THR A 330 -1.92 -24.92 -32.04
CA THR A 330 -1.57 -24.78 -33.46
C THR A 330 -2.52 -23.81 -34.18
N GLN A 331 -2.01 -23.13 -35.21
CA GLN A 331 -2.81 -22.19 -36.01
C GLN A 331 -4.05 -22.87 -36.62
N ALA A 332 -3.93 -24.14 -37.03
CA ALA A 332 -5.04 -24.91 -37.57
C ALA A 332 -6.20 -25.10 -36.55
N GLU A 333 -5.88 -25.36 -35.28
CA GLU A 333 -6.88 -25.47 -34.21
C GLU A 333 -7.56 -24.13 -33.93
N VAL A 334 -6.79 -23.04 -33.89
CA VAL A 334 -7.33 -21.68 -33.71
C VAL A 334 -8.25 -21.29 -34.87
N CYS A 335 -7.82 -21.50 -36.11
CA CYS A 335 -8.63 -21.18 -37.28
C CYS A 335 -9.88 -22.06 -37.39
N ALA A 336 -9.78 -23.35 -37.05
CA ALA A 336 -10.95 -24.21 -36.90
C ALA A 336 -11.89 -23.73 -35.78
N GLY A 337 -11.38 -23.01 -34.78
CA GLY A 337 -12.17 -22.29 -33.77
C GLY A 337 -12.86 -21.06 -34.34
N VAL A 338 -12.15 -20.16 -35.01
CA VAL A 338 -12.71 -18.94 -35.65
C VAL A 338 -13.86 -19.31 -36.60
N HIS A 339 -13.64 -20.31 -37.47
CA HIS A 339 -14.64 -20.80 -38.42
C HIS A 339 -15.89 -21.46 -37.78
N ARG A 340 -15.90 -21.73 -36.46
CA ARG A 340 -17.10 -22.22 -35.76
C ARG A 340 -17.99 -21.09 -35.25
N GLU A 341 -17.42 -19.93 -34.93
CA GLU A 341 -18.18 -18.83 -34.34
C GLU A 341 -18.87 -17.94 -35.40
N ASN A 342 -18.34 -17.87 -36.63
CA ASN A 342 -18.92 -17.22 -37.82
C ASN A 342 -19.17 -15.69 -37.77
N ASP A 343 -19.14 -15.06 -36.59
CA ASP A 343 -19.18 -13.60 -36.38
C ASP A 343 -17.79 -12.95 -36.61
N ASP A 344 -17.61 -11.68 -36.18
CA ASP A 344 -16.34 -10.93 -36.14
C ASP A 344 -15.26 -11.53 -35.17
N ALA A 345 -15.31 -12.84 -34.93
CA ALA A 345 -14.42 -13.55 -34.03
C ALA A 345 -13.01 -13.69 -34.64
N TYR A 346 -11.97 -13.62 -33.81
CA TYR A 346 -10.58 -13.60 -34.27
C TYR A 346 -9.62 -14.36 -33.37
N GLY A 347 -8.55 -14.91 -33.98
CA GLY A 347 -7.53 -15.67 -33.26
C GLY A 347 -6.47 -14.80 -32.60
N LYS A 348 -6.11 -15.13 -31.35
CA LYS A 348 -4.94 -14.58 -30.62
C LYS A 348 -4.13 -15.70 -29.96
N TRP A 349 -2.82 -15.49 -29.85
CA TRP A 349 -1.96 -16.27 -28.97
C TRP A 349 -1.97 -15.68 -27.57
N LEU A 350 -1.81 -16.52 -26.55
CA LEU A 350 -1.50 -16.14 -25.17
C LEU A 350 -0.01 -16.42 -24.92
N ASP A 351 0.85 -15.46 -25.22
CA ASP A 351 2.29 -15.57 -25.04
C ASP A 351 2.93 -14.22 -24.65
N MET A 352 4.26 -14.24 -24.46
CA MET A 352 5.05 -13.09 -24.01
C MET A 352 5.79 -12.35 -25.15
N LYS A 353 5.49 -12.63 -26.43
CA LYS A 353 6.36 -12.27 -27.57
C LYS A 353 5.64 -11.88 -28.88
N THR A 354 4.41 -12.31 -29.09
CA THR A 354 3.59 -11.97 -30.26
C THR A 354 3.14 -10.52 -30.12
N ASP A 355 3.27 -9.72 -31.18
CA ASP A 355 2.82 -8.33 -31.16
C ASP A 355 1.30 -8.27 -30.88
N PRO A 356 0.84 -7.47 -29.90
CA PRO A 356 -0.56 -7.43 -29.48
C PRO A 356 -1.54 -7.02 -30.57
N ASN A 357 -1.08 -6.39 -31.65
CA ASN A 357 -1.91 -6.02 -32.80
C ASN A 357 -2.12 -7.19 -33.77
N ILE A 358 -1.20 -8.16 -33.84
CA ILE A 358 -1.27 -9.29 -34.77
C ILE A 358 -2.44 -10.20 -34.44
N ILE A 359 -3.36 -10.36 -35.39
CA ILE A 359 -4.40 -11.39 -35.38
C ILE A 359 -3.85 -12.62 -36.10
N ILE A 360 -4.17 -13.82 -35.60
CA ILE A 360 -3.81 -15.07 -36.26
C ILE A 360 -4.60 -15.16 -37.57
N ALA A 361 -3.87 -15.22 -38.70
CA ALA A 361 -4.48 -15.30 -40.02
C ALA A 361 -5.23 -16.63 -40.19
N CYS A 362 -6.53 -16.51 -40.48
CA CYS A 362 -7.50 -17.58 -40.66
C CYS A 362 -8.45 -17.19 -41.80
#